data_AF-K1R3Y0-F1
#
_entry.id   AF-K1R3Y0-F1
#
_cell.length_a   1.000
_cell.length_b   1.000
_cell.length_c   1.000
_cell.angle_alpha   90.00
_cell.angle_beta   90.00
_cell.angle_gamma   90.00
#
_symmetry.space_group_name_H-M   'P 1'
#
loop_
_entity.id
_entity.type
_entity.pdbx_description
1 polymer ?
#
loop_
_entity_poly.entity_id
_entity_poly.type
_entity_poly.pdbx_seq_one_letter_code
_entity_poly.pdbx_strand_id
1 'polypeptide(L)'
;MSSANVMQLAKRLDHSEIYFKKACLQIVMLNEKLYSASRRYRMAHASGRRSSRYSLRLRLAAIEGLRNGYFEYAMIKAQEMLQVRRDEDEEGDRYDMPAQ
;
A
#
# COMPACT_ATOMS: atom_id res chain seq x y z
N MET A 1 -15.25 -29.23 -1.56
CA MET A 1 -14.00 -28.78 -0.89
C MET A 1 -13.97 -29.29 0.55
N SER A 2 -12.78 -29.57 1.11
CA SER A 2 -12.66 -29.60 2.58
C SER A 2 -12.90 -28.19 3.10
N SER A 3 -13.77 -28.03 4.09
CA SER A 3 -14.10 -26.73 4.74
C SER A 3 -12.85 -25.93 5.13
N ALA A 4 -11.73 -26.61 5.40
CA ALA A 4 -10.44 -26.01 5.73
C ALA A 4 -9.84 -25.14 4.60
N ASN A 5 -9.98 -25.53 3.33
CA ASN A 5 -9.35 -24.82 2.20
C ASN A 5 -10.06 -23.48 1.92
N VAL A 6 -11.39 -23.47 1.95
CA VAL A 6 -12.20 -22.24 1.81
C VAL A 6 -11.88 -21.26 2.94
N MET A 7 -11.76 -21.77 4.17
CA MET A 7 -11.47 -20.94 5.34
C MET A 7 -10.05 -20.37 5.33
N GLN A 8 -9.08 -21.06 4.73
CA GLN A 8 -7.73 -20.54 4.51
C GLN A 8 -7.68 -19.45 3.44
N LEU A 9 -8.44 -19.62 2.35
CA LEU A 9 -8.49 -18.64 1.26
C LEU A 9 -9.12 -17.32 1.72
N ALA A 10 -10.26 -17.40 2.42
CA ALA A 10 -10.93 -16.24 3.01
C ALA A 10 -10.03 -15.47 3.99
N LYS A 11 -9.26 -16.18 4.82
CA LYS A 11 -8.29 -15.57 5.75
C LYS A 11 -7.16 -14.83 5.01
N ARG A 12 -6.67 -15.39 3.91
CA ARG A 12 -5.62 -14.74 3.09
C ARG A 12 -6.15 -13.47 2.44
N LEU A 13 -7.37 -13.51 1.90
CA LEU A 13 -8.01 -12.35 1.28
C LEU A 13 -8.26 -11.22 2.29
N ASP A 14 -8.84 -11.54 3.44
CA ASP A 14 -9.11 -10.57 4.51
C ASP A 14 -7.82 -9.92 5.03
N HIS A 15 -6.77 -10.72 5.21
CA HIS A 15 -5.46 -10.22 5.59
C HIS A 15 -4.92 -9.25 4.53
N SER A 16 -4.81 -9.65 3.26
CA SER A 16 -4.28 -8.76 2.20
C SER A 16 -5.09 -7.47 2.05
N GLU A 17 -6.42 -7.52 2.22
CA GLU A 17 -7.28 -6.33 2.20
C GLU A 17 -7.02 -5.38 3.38
N ILE A 18 -6.90 -5.91 4.61
CA ILE A 18 -6.57 -5.12 5.80
C ILE A 18 -5.24 -4.39 5.62
N TYR A 19 -4.21 -5.08 5.14
CA TYR A 19 -2.89 -4.49 4.96
C TYR A 19 -2.83 -3.51 3.79
N PHE A 20 -3.60 -3.75 2.72
CA PHE A 20 -3.79 -2.78 1.64
C PHE A 20 -4.39 -1.47 2.16
N LYS A 21 -5.50 -1.55 2.90
CA LYS A 21 -6.16 -0.36 3.49
C LYS A 21 -5.22 0.40 4.43
N LYS A 22 -4.46 -0.31 5.26
CA LYS A 22 -3.43 0.29 6.13
C LYS A 22 -2.36 1.01 5.32
N ALA A 23 -1.87 0.41 4.22
CA ALA A 23 -0.88 1.03 3.35
C ALA A 23 -1.40 2.33 2.72
N CYS A 24 -2.64 2.31 2.20
CA CYS A 24 -3.31 3.50 1.68
C CYS A 24 -3.42 4.62 2.73
N LEU A 25 -3.81 4.28 3.95
CA LEU A 25 -3.89 5.25 5.05
C LEU A 25 -2.51 5.87 5.34
N GLN A 26 -1.44 5.06 5.38
CA GLN A 26 -0.08 5.56 5.58
C GLN A 26 0.34 6.52 4.45
N ILE A 27 0.00 6.22 3.19
CA ILE A 27 0.27 7.12 2.05
C ILE A 27 -0.41 8.48 2.25
N VAL A 28 -1.69 8.49 2.64
CA VAL A 28 -2.44 9.74 2.91
C VAL A 28 -1.76 10.56 4.01
N MET A 29 -1.43 9.92 5.14
CA MET A 29 -0.74 10.59 6.25
C MET A 29 0.65 11.11 5.86
N LEU A 30 1.38 10.38 5.01
CA LEU A 30 2.69 10.80 4.53
C LEU A 30 2.60 11.98 3.56
N ASN A 31 1.55 12.05 2.74
CA ASN A 31 1.31 13.20 1.88
C ASN A 31 1.07 14.49 2.68
N GLU A 32 0.32 14.43 3.78
CA GLU A 32 0.14 15.57 4.68
C GLU A 32 1.46 16.01 5.31
N LYS A 33 2.26 15.04 5.80
CA LYS A 33 3.60 15.29 6.36
C LYS A 33 4.54 15.90 5.32
N LEU A 34 4.50 15.42 4.08
CA LEU A 34 5.28 15.93 2.96
C LEU A 34 4.90 17.40 2.68
N TYR A 35 3.61 17.70 2.58
CA TYR A 35 3.11 19.06 2.38
C TYR A 35 3.60 20.03 3.48
N SER A 36 3.45 19.63 4.74
CA SER A 36 3.90 20.42 5.90
C SER A 36 5.42 20.64 5.91
N ALA A 37 6.21 19.60 5.62
CA ALA A 37 7.67 19.70 5.52
C ALA A 37 8.10 20.60 4.35
N SER A 38 7.45 20.49 3.19
CA SER A 38 7.71 21.30 2.01
C SER A 38 7.39 22.77 2.25
N ARG A 39 6.28 23.06 2.94
CA ARG A 39 5.95 24.44 3.36
C ARG A 39 7.03 25.03 4.27
N ARG A 40 7.48 24.28 5.29
CA ARG A 40 8.58 24.72 6.17
C ARG A 40 9.89 24.91 5.42
N TYR A 41 10.20 24.03 4.46
CA TYR A 41 11.40 24.16 3.63
C TYR A 41 11.37 25.45 2.82
N ARG A 42 10.24 25.77 2.16
CA ARG A 42 10.07 27.03 1.42
C ARG A 42 10.27 28.25 2.32
N MET A 43 9.72 28.24 3.54
CA MET A 43 9.94 29.33 4.51
C MET A 43 11.40 29.44 4.96
N ALA A 44 12.07 28.31 5.22
CA ALA A 44 13.49 28.29 5.57
C ALA A 44 14.38 28.79 4.41
N HIS A 45 13.96 28.51 3.17
CA HIS A 45 14.60 29.02 1.96
C HIS A 45 14.46 30.54 1.83
N ALA A 46 13.24 31.06 1.99
CA ALA A 46 12.99 32.51 1.95
C ALA A 46 13.73 33.28 3.06
N SER A 47 13.90 32.66 4.23
CA SER A 47 14.59 33.27 5.39
C SER A 47 16.11 33.03 5.43
N GLY A 48 16.70 32.41 4.41
CA GLY A 48 18.15 32.20 4.33
C GLY A 48 18.74 31.22 5.37
N ARG A 49 17.90 30.45 6.08
CA ARG A 49 18.33 29.58 7.19
C ARG A 49 18.95 28.26 6.67
N ARG A 50 20.25 28.30 6.37
CA ARG A 50 20.97 27.19 5.71
C ARG A 50 20.91 25.84 6.45
N SER A 51 21.12 25.82 7.78
CA SER A 51 21.07 24.60 8.59
C SER A 51 19.66 23.97 8.60
N SER A 52 18.62 24.80 8.75
CA SER A 52 17.23 24.35 8.69
C SER A 52 16.86 23.77 7.32
N ARG A 53 17.35 24.35 6.23
CA ARG A 53 17.12 23.81 4.87
C ARG A 53 17.66 22.39 4.72
N TYR A 54 18.88 22.13 5.18
CA TYR A 54 19.49 20.80 5.05
C TYR A 54 18.71 19.74 5.83
N SER A 55 18.36 20.04 7.08
CA SER A 55 17.53 19.15 7.91
C SER A 55 16.17 18.87 7.27
N LEU A 56 15.51 19.90 6.72
CA LEU A 56 14.23 19.75 6.03
C LEU A 56 14.35 18.97 4.73
N ARG A 57 15.42 19.15 3.96
CA ARG A 57 15.67 18.38 2.73
C ARG A 57 15.84 16.89 3.04
N LEU A 58 16.58 16.55 4.09
CA LEU A 58 16.75 15.16 4.52
C LEU A 58 15.40 14.55 4.96
N ARG A 59 14.59 15.30 5.70
CA ARG A 59 13.26 14.87 6.13
C ARG A 59 12.31 14.67 4.93
N LEU A 60 12.35 15.55 3.93
CA LEU A 60 11.56 15.41 2.71
C LEU A 60 11.92 14.11 1.97
N ALA A 61 13.21 13.86 1.75
CA ALA A 61 13.67 12.64 1.09
C ALA A 61 13.24 11.36 1.83
N ALA A 62 13.31 11.37 3.17
CA ALA A 62 12.87 10.23 3.98
C ALA A 62 11.34 10.00 3.87
N ILE A 63 10.53 11.06 3.89
CA ILE A 63 9.07 10.96 3.73
C ILE A 63 8.71 10.43 2.34
N GLU A 64 9.37 10.92 1.29
CA GLU A 64 9.16 10.47 -0.08
C GLU A 64 9.53 9.00 -0.26
N GLY A 65 10.68 8.57 0.28
CA GLY A 65 11.11 7.17 0.25
C GLY A 65 10.12 6.25 0.96
N LEU A 66 9.67 6.63 2.16
CA LEU A 66 8.68 5.83 2.91
C LEU A 66 7.33 5.77 2.18
N ARG A 67 6.89 6.89 1.58
CA ARG A 67 5.66 6.94 0.79
C ARG A 67 5.74 5.99 -0.42
N ASN A 68 6.86 6.00 -1.14
CA ASN A 68 7.07 5.10 -2.27
C ASN A 68 7.06 3.63 -1.82
N GLY A 69 7.70 3.31 -0.70
CA GLY A 69 7.65 1.96 -0.13
C GLY A 69 6.22 1.50 0.20
N TYR A 70 5.37 2.39 0.73
CA TYR A 70 3.96 2.05 0.94
C TYR A 70 3.17 1.93 -0.37
N PHE A 71 3.49 2.68 -1.42
CA PHE A 71 2.89 2.47 -2.74
C PHE A 71 3.21 1.08 -3.30
N GLU A 72 4.49 0.69 -3.26
CA GLU A 72 4.93 -0.65 -3.68
C GLU A 72 4.23 -1.74 -2.85
N TYR A 73 4.18 -1.57 -1.53
CA TYR A 73 3.51 -2.52 -0.64
C TYR A 73 2.00 -2.62 -0.93
N ALA A 74 1.32 -1.50 -1.18
CA ALA A 74 -0.08 -1.50 -1.58
C ALA A 74 -0.29 -2.22 -2.92
N MET A 75 0.60 -2.04 -3.89
CA MET A 75 0.54 -2.77 -5.16
C MET A 75 0.69 -4.28 -4.96
N ILE A 76 1.65 -4.72 -4.15
CA ILE A 76 1.84 -6.14 -3.82
C ILE A 76 0.56 -6.72 -3.20
N LYS A 77 -0.04 -6.02 -2.23
CA LYS A 77 -1.30 -6.49 -1.61
C LYS A 77 -2.49 -6.50 -2.55
N ALA A 78 -2.61 -5.52 -3.44
CA ALA A 78 -3.63 -5.53 -4.48
C ALA A 78 -3.45 -6.71 -5.45
N GLN A 79 -2.21 -7.03 -5.83
CA GLN A 79 -1.91 -8.18 -6.68
C GLN A 79 -2.24 -9.51 -5.98
N GLU A 80 -1.91 -9.66 -4.70
CA GLU A 80 -2.31 -10.84 -3.91
C GLU A 80 -3.83 -11.02 -3.90
N MET A 81 -4.60 -9.94 -3.72
CA MET A 81 -6.07 -9.99 -3.76
C MET A 81 -6.60 -10.40 -5.14
N LEU A 82 -6.00 -9.91 -6.22
CA LEU A 82 -6.38 -10.29 -7.59
C LEU A 82 -6.01 -11.74 -7.93
N GLN A 83 -4.93 -12.25 -7.35
CA GLN A 83 -4.53 -13.65 -7.54
C GLN A 83 -5.49 -14.58 -6.82
N VAL A 84 -5.81 -14.29 -5.55
CA VAL A 84 -6.78 -15.08 -4.79
C VAL A 84 -8.14 -15.13 -5.49
N ARG A 85 -8.62 -14.00 -6.05
CA ARG A 85 -9.88 -13.96 -6.82
C ARG A 85 -9.83 -14.78 -8.11
N ARG A 86 -8.70 -14.77 -8.83
CA ARG A 86 -8.53 -15.60 -10.03
C ARG A 86 -8.48 -17.09 -9.71
N ASP A 87 -7.83 -17.45 -8.61
CA ASP A 87 -7.80 -18.83 -8.13
C ASP A 87 -9.23 -19.29 -7.75
N GLU A 88 -10.10 -18.40 -7.24
CA GLU A 88 -11.53 -18.68 -7.01
C GLU A 88 -12.29 -18.92 -8.34
N ASP A 89 -12.05 -18.10 -9.37
CA ASP A 89 -12.74 -18.16 -10.66
C ASP A 89 -12.33 -19.40 -11.50
N GLU A 90 -11.03 -19.69 -11.62
CA GLU A 90 -10.51 -20.85 -12.37
C GLU A 90 -10.93 -22.20 -11.76
N GLU A 91 -11.13 -22.21 -10.45
CA GLU A 91 -11.59 -23.40 -9.73
C GLU A 91 -13.11 -23.57 -9.84
N GLY A 92 -13.88 -22.48 -10.05
CA GLY A 92 -15.31 -22.51 -10.37
C GLY A 92 -15.60 -23.12 -11.74
N ASP A 93 -14.88 -22.69 -12.78
CA ASP A 93 -15.05 -23.18 -14.16
C ASP A 93 -14.74 -24.68 -14.32
N ARG A 94 -13.87 -25.25 -13.46
CA ARG A 94 -13.52 -26.68 -13.50
C ARG A 94 -14.67 -27.60 -13.05
N TYR A 95 -15.65 -27.09 -12.30
CA TYR A 95 -16.79 -27.88 -11.81
C TYR A 95 -18.08 -27.70 -12.64
N ASP A 96 -18.10 -26.78 -13.60
CA ASP A 96 -19.26 -26.54 -14.49
C ASP A 96 -19.22 -27.37 -15.80
N MET A 97 -18.32 -28.35 -15.89
CA MET A 97 -18.29 -29.28 -17.04
C MET A 97 -19.47 -30.26 -16.96
N PRO A 98 -20.35 -30.32 -17.98
CA PRO A 98 -21.47 -31.26 -17.99
C PRO A 98 -20.93 -32.70 -18.02
N ALA A 99 -21.42 -33.53 -17.10
CA ALA A 99 -21.18 -34.96 -17.12
C ALA A 99 -21.70 -35.54 -18.46
N GLN A 100 -20.82 -36.18 -19.22
CA GLN A 100 -21.18 -36.94 -20.43
C GLN A 100 -21.92 -38.23 -20.06
#